data_AF-A0A7S0HYA7-F1
#
_entry.id   AF-A0A7S0HYA7-F1
#
_cell.length_a   1.000
_cell.length_b   1.000
_cell.length_c   1.000
_cell.angle_alpha   90.00
_cell.angle_beta   90.00
_cell.angle_gamma   90.00
#
_symmetry.space_group_name_H-M   'P 1'
#
loop_
_entity.id
_entity.type
_entity.pdbx_description
1 polymer ?
#
loop_
_entity_poly.entity_id
_entity_poly.type
_entity_poly.pdbx_seq_one_letter_code
_entity_poly.pdbx_strand_id
1 'polypeptide(L)'
;MVHCIDFGMSLPLHKGKAETPSARRGTLGAVRYASVSNQMLLPLGPRDDLEALAYSLVYLHRGQLPWSQVSAPTQREKFVLIRQAKQHEEPQLLCAGLPPSFAEFLRLCRAMPAHEQPDYAALRALLASDAHRPLRKKGRRHDSER
;
A
#
# COMPACT_ATOMS: atom_id res chain seq x y z
N MET A 1 -12.13 -18.42 -1.93
CA MET A 1 -12.80 -17.17 -2.36
C MET A 1 -12.46 -16.09 -1.35
N VAL A 2 -12.16 -14.86 -1.79
CA VAL A 2 -11.85 -13.70 -0.92
C VAL A 2 -12.96 -12.68 -1.12
N HIS A 3 -13.47 -12.10 -0.03
CA HIS A 3 -14.56 -11.11 -0.04
C HIS A 3 -14.11 -9.81 0.61
N CYS A 4 -14.58 -8.67 0.08
CA CYS A 4 -14.41 -7.37 0.70
C CYS A 4 -15.62 -7.05 1.60
N ILE A 5 -15.35 -6.55 2.81
CA ILE A 5 -16.36 -6.11 3.78
C ILE A 5 -15.98 -4.71 4.30
N ASP A 6 -16.89 -4.06 5.03
CA ASP A 6 -16.73 -2.72 5.60
C ASP A 6 -16.46 -1.61 4.56
N PHE A 7 -17.55 -1.04 4.05
CA PHE A 7 -17.54 0.07 3.10
C PHE A 7 -17.72 1.44 3.78
N GLY A 8 -17.52 1.53 5.11
CA GLY A 8 -17.77 2.76 5.88
C GLY A 8 -16.88 3.95 5.51
N MET A 9 -15.76 3.70 4.84
CA MET A 9 -14.82 4.72 4.35
C MET A 9 -14.79 4.81 2.82
N SER A 10 -15.66 4.09 2.11
CA SER A 10 -15.72 4.13 0.66
C SER A 10 -16.20 5.50 0.18
N LEU A 11 -15.56 6.01 -0.86
CA LEU A 11 -15.92 7.26 -1.51
C LEU A 11 -16.43 6.97 -2.93
N PRO A 12 -17.45 7.70 -3.40
CA PRO A 12 -17.92 7.55 -4.76
C PRO A 12 -16.81 7.91 -5.75
N LEU A 13 -16.55 7.00 -6.70
CA LEU A 13 -15.65 7.28 -7.82
C LEU A 13 -16.36 8.24 -8.79
N HIS A 14 -16.21 9.53 -8.58
CA HIS A 14 -16.72 10.53 -9.51
C HIS A 14 -15.93 10.45 -10.82
N LYS A 15 -16.64 10.27 -11.96
CA LYS A 15 -16.03 10.21 -13.30
C LYS A 15 -15.08 11.40 -13.53
N GLY A 16 -13.78 11.16 -13.39
CA GLY A 16 -12.71 12.14 -13.61
C GLY A 16 -12.39 13.12 -12.47
N LYS A 17 -12.99 12.99 -11.27
CA LYS A 17 -12.62 13.84 -10.12
C LYS A 17 -12.06 13.01 -8.98
N ALA A 18 -10.76 13.17 -8.75
CA ALA A 18 -10.10 12.65 -7.57
C ALA A 18 -10.58 13.42 -6.33
N GLU A 19 -10.95 12.70 -5.27
CA GLU A 19 -11.37 13.34 -4.02
C GLU A 19 -10.17 13.69 -3.17
N THR A 20 -10.06 14.94 -2.75
CA THR A 20 -9.07 15.35 -1.75
C THR A 20 -9.59 15.02 -0.36
N PRO A 21 -8.82 14.29 0.48
CA PRO A 21 -9.12 14.19 1.89
C PRO A 21 -9.18 15.59 2.47
N SER A 22 -10.28 15.95 3.14
CA SER A 22 -10.36 17.26 3.77
C SER A 22 -9.29 17.34 4.85
N ALA A 23 -8.62 18.49 4.99
CA ALA A 23 -7.65 18.70 6.07
C ALA A 23 -8.23 18.46 7.47
N ARG A 24 -9.57 18.56 7.61
CA ARG A 24 -10.30 18.21 8.84
C ARG A 24 -10.42 16.70 9.09
N ARG A 25 -10.44 15.88 8.03
CA ARG A 25 -10.51 14.40 8.13
C ARG A 25 -9.13 13.76 8.27
N GLY A 26 -8.07 14.41 7.79
CA GLY A 26 -6.72 13.88 7.84
C GLY A 26 -6.55 12.64 6.96
N THR A 27 -5.55 11.80 7.29
CA THR A 27 -5.32 10.52 6.59
C THR A 27 -6.49 9.57 6.82
N LEU A 28 -7.02 9.02 5.74
CA LEU A 28 -8.12 8.06 5.78
C LEU A 28 -7.60 6.63 6.00
N GLY A 29 -8.33 5.85 6.79
CA GLY A 29 -8.02 4.44 7.03
C GLY A 29 -6.74 4.19 7.83
N ALA A 30 -6.26 2.95 7.75
CA ALA A 30 -5.08 2.51 8.50
C ALA A 30 -3.80 3.12 7.91
N VAL A 31 -3.17 4.04 8.66
CA VAL A 31 -1.92 4.73 8.31
C VAL A 31 -0.82 3.78 7.82
N ARG A 32 -0.79 2.52 8.31
CA ARG A 32 0.15 1.49 7.86
C ARG A 32 0.05 1.19 6.36
N TYR A 33 -1.17 1.08 5.83
CA TYR A 33 -1.43 0.67 4.44
C TYR A 33 -1.85 1.84 3.54
N ALA A 34 -2.19 2.99 4.12
CA ALA A 34 -2.52 4.19 3.34
C ALA A 34 -1.42 4.54 2.32
N SER A 35 -1.80 4.99 1.13
CA SER A 35 -0.86 5.46 0.11
C SER A 35 -0.07 6.69 0.59
N VAL A 36 1.05 6.97 -0.09
CA VAL A 36 1.81 8.22 0.13
C VAL A 36 0.92 9.45 -0.13
N SER A 37 0.10 9.42 -1.19
CA SER A 37 -0.80 10.54 -1.52
C SER A 37 -1.85 10.79 -0.42
N ASN A 38 -2.40 9.74 0.20
CA ASN A 38 -3.31 9.87 1.34
C ASN A 38 -2.63 10.53 2.55
N GLN A 39 -1.39 10.16 2.85
CA GLN A 39 -0.63 10.80 3.94
C GLN A 39 -0.21 12.24 3.64
N MET A 40 -0.13 12.61 2.35
CA MET A 40 0.12 13.96 1.89
C MET A 40 -1.16 14.79 1.73
N LEU A 41 -2.35 14.20 1.99
CA LEU A 41 -3.66 14.82 1.76
C LEU A 41 -3.85 15.29 0.30
N LEU A 42 -3.26 14.56 -0.64
CA LEU A 42 -3.42 14.78 -2.07
C LEU A 42 -4.71 14.14 -2.58
N PRO A 43 -5.17 14.50 -3.79
CA PRO A 43 -6.32 13.84 -4.40
C PRO A 43 -6.12 12.32 -4.49
N LEU A 44 -7.10 11.59 -3.98
CA LEU A 44 -7.17 10.13 -3.98
C LEU A 44 -7.93 9.62 -5.20
N GLY A 45 -7.53 8.44 -5.66
CA GLY A 45 -8.27 7.68 -6.66
C GLY A 45 -7.93 6.20 -6.64
N PRO A 46 -8.27 5.45 -7.71
CA PRO A 46 -8.11 4.01 -7.73
C PRO A 46 -6.67 3.52 -7.50
N ARG A 47 -5.67 4.33 -7.89
CA ARG A 47 -4.25 4.03 -7.64
C ARG A 47 -3.92 3.88 -6.16
N ASP A 48 -4.62 4.60 -5.29
CA ASP A 48 -4.34 4.65 -3.86
C ASP A 48 -4.79 3.35 -3.16
N ASP A 49 -5.91 2.79 -3.60
CA ASP A 49 -6.37 1.46 -3.19
C ASP A 49 -5.40 0.37 -3.69
N LEU A 50 -4.86 0.52 -4.91
CA LEU A 50 -3.87 -0.42 -5.45
C LEU A 50 -2.52 -0.33 -4.72
N GLU A 51 -2.07 0.86 -4.35
CA GLU A 51 -0.87 1.04 -3.51
C GLU A 51 -1.08 0.43 -2.12
N ALA A 52 -2.26 0.63 -1.52
CA ALA A 52 -2.61 0.00 -0.25
C ALA A 52 -2.66 -1.54 -0.34
N LEU A 53 -3.14 -2.08 -1.47
CA LEU A 53 -3.10 -3.50 -1.76
C LEU A 53 -1.65 -4.01 -1.87
N ALA A 54 -0.77 -3.29 -2.56
CA ALA A 54 0.65 -3.63 -2.64
C ALA A 54 1.29 -3.74 -1.24
N TYR A 55 1.07 -2.73 -0.39
CA TYR A 55 1.57 -2.76 1.00
C TYR A 55 0.97 -3.92 1.80
N SER A 56 -0.30 -4.24 1.60
CA SER A 56 -0.98 -5.36 2.28
C SER A 56 -0.39 -6.71 1.87
N LEU A 57 -0.09 -6.89 0.58
CA LEU A 57 0.55 -8.10 0.05
C LEU A 57 1.99 -8.26 0.57
N VAL A 58 2.78 -7.18 0.57
CA VAL A 58 4.13 -7.18 1.16
C VAL A 58 4.07 -7.53 2.64
N TYR A 59 3.13 -6.93 3.37
CA TYR A 59 2.91 -7.22 4.78
C TYR A 59 2.56 -8.69 5.03
N LEU A 60 1.66 -9.26 4.23
CA LEU A 60 1.27 -10.67 4.36
C LEU A 60 2.48 -11.61 4.20
N HIS A 61 3.37 -11.30 3.26
CA HIS A 61 4.59 -12.08 3.05
C HIS A 61 5.62 -11.88 4.16
N ARG A 62 5.97 -10.63 4.48
CA ARG A 62 7.09 -10.28 5.40
C ARG A 62 6.70 -10.27 6.87
N GLY A 63 5.41 -10.15 7.19
CA GLY A 63 4.88 -9.95 8.55
C GLY A 63 5.01 -8.52 9.08
N GLN A 64 5.79 -7.67 8.42
CA GLN A 64 5.98 -6.25 8.78
C GLN A 64 6.33 -5.40 7.55
N LEU A 65 5.99 -4.12 7.62
CA LEU A 65 6.46 -3.08 6.70
C LEU A 65 7.59 -2.26 7.37
N PRO A 66 8.53 -1.66 6.62
CA PRO A 66 9.66 -0.91 7.20
C PRO A 66 9.23 0.18 8.19
N TRP A 67 8.11 0.84 7.93
CA TRP A 67 7.54 1.88 8.80
C TRP A 67 6.66 1.37 9.96
N SER A 68 6.60 0.05 10.21
CA SER A 68 5.71 -0.50 11.25
C SER A 68 6.18 -0.17 12.67
N GLN A 69 7.48 0.01 12.87
CA GLN A 69 8.12 0.22 14.19
C GLN A 69 8.56 1.67 14.41
N VAL A 70 8.01 2.61 13.64
CA VAL A 70 8.30 4.04 13.82
C VAL A 70 7.73 4.50 15.16
N SER A 71 8.59 5.02 16.02
CA SER A 71 8.26 5.65 17.29
C SER A 71 8.60 7.14 17.24
N ALA A 72 7.76 7.98 17.84
CA ALA A 72 7.99 9.41 17.96
C ALA A 72 7.29 9.94 19.23
N PRO A 73 7.77 11.07 19.80
CA PRO A 73 7.15 11.68 20.98
C PRO A 73 5.68 12.05 20.76
N THR A 74 5.31 12.50 19.56
CA THR A 74 3.94 12.86 19.23
C THR A 74 3.39 12.05 18.06
N GLN A 75 2.06 11.89 18.02
CA GLN A 75 1.37 11.23 16.89
C GLN A 75 1.60 11.97 15.56
N ARG A 76 1.70 13.30 15.61
CA ARG A 76 1.99 14.12 14.42
C ARG A 76 3.37 13.81 13.86
N GLU A 77 4.40 13.77 14.71
CA GLU A 77 5.76 13.40 14.30
C GLU A 77 5.82 11.97 13.78
N LYS A 78 5.11 11.04 14.45
CA LYS A 78 5.02 9.65 13.99
C LYS A 78 4.47 9.56 12.57
N PHE A 79 3.42 10.31 12.25
CA PHE A 79 2.86 10.31 10.89
C PHE A 79 3.80 10.94 9.87
N VAL A 80 4.55 12.00 10.25
CA VAL A 80 5.59 12.58 9.38
C VAL A 80 6.69 11.57 9.10
N LEU A 81 7.19 10.86 10.12
CA LEU A 81 8.24 9.85 9.97
C LEU A 81 7.78 8.65 9.13
N ILE A 82 6.55 8.16 9.35
CA ILE A 82 5.98 7.09 8.51
C ILE A 82 5.90 7.54 7.04
N ARG A 83 5.45 8.78 6.81
CA ARG A 83 5.34 9.33 5.46
C ARG A 83 6.70 9.41 4.78
N GLN A 84 7.70 9.96 5.46
CA GLN A 84 9.07 10.02 4.96
C GLN A 84 9.60 8.62 4.65
N ALA A 85 9.42 7.66 5.56
CA ALA A 85 9.84 6.29 5.33
C ALA A 85 9.18 5.69 4.07
N LYS A 86 7.89 5.92 3.84
CA LYS A 86 7.22 5.45 2.61
C LYS A 86 7.73 6.12 1.34
N GLN A 87 8.00 7.43 1.40
CA GLN A 87 8.51 8.21 0.27
C GLN A 87 9.92 7.79 -0.14
N HIS A 88 10.77 7.44 0.83
CA HIS A 88 12.15 7.02 0.60
C HIS A 88 12.30 5.51 0.35
N GLU A 89 11.27 4.71 0.62
CA GLU A 89 11.33 3.27 0.39
C GLU A 89 11.18 2.97 -1.11
N GLU A 90 12.26 2.46 -1.71
CA GLU A 90 12.27 1.99 -3.09
C GLU A 90 11.43 0.71 -3.26
N PRO A 91 10.58 0.59 -4.31
CA PRO A 91 9.77 -0.61 -4.54
C PRO A 91 10.58 -1.91 -4.55
N GLN A 92 11.79 -1.89 -5.10
CA GLN A 92 12.69 -3.04 -5.19
C GLN A 92 13.17 -3.50 -3.80
N LEU A 93 13.42 -2.55 -2.89
CA LEU A 93 13.83 -2.85 -1.50
C LEU A 93 12.64 -3.34 -0.67
N LEU A 94 11.48 -2.69 -0.84
CA LEU A 94 10.25 -3.08 -0.16
C LEU A 94 9.80 -4.50 -0.55
N CYS A 95 9.92 -4.83 -1.83
CA CYS A 95 9.57 -6.13 -2.39
C CYS A 95 10.74 -7.12 -2.43
N ALA A 96 11.85 -6.85 -1.74
CA ALA A 96 12.98 -7.78 -1.70
C ALA A 96 12.55 -9.17 -1.18
N GLY A 97 12.83 -10.22 -1.97
CA GLY A 97 12.42 -11.60 -1.68
C GLY A 97 11.04 -12.00 -2.24
N LEU A 98 10.27 -11.04 -2.76
CA LEU A 98 9.09 -11.29 -3.57
C LEU A 98 9.45 -11.35 -5.07
N PRO A 99 8.55 -11.86 -5.93
CA PRO A 99 8.76 -11.81 -7.36
C PRO A 99 8.85 -10.37 -7.88
N PRO A 100 9.64 -10.13 -8.95
CA PRO A 100 9.85 -8.78 -9.49
C PRO A 100 8.56 -8.04 -9.87
N SER A 101 7.53 -8.76 -10.31
CA SER A 101 6.20 -8.21 -10.59
C SER A 101 5.59 -7.40 -9.45
N PHE A 102 5.91 -7.69 -8.18
CA PHE A 102 5.40 -6.91 -7.03
C PHE A 102 6.02 -5.52 -6.95
N ALA A 103 7.33 -5.41 -7.20
CA ALA A 103 8.01 -4.12 -7.22
C ALA A 103 7.50 -3.27 -8.39
N GLU A 104 7.31 -3.90 -9.56
CA GLU A 104 6.77 -3.23 -10.74
C GLU A 104 5.31 -2.80 -10.54
N PHE A 105 4.47 -3.65 -9.95
CA PHE A 105 3.10 -3.32 -9.60
C PHE A 105 3.05 -2.08 -8.70
N LEU A 106 3.85 -2.04 -7.63
CA LEU A 106 3.90 -0.87 -6.74
C LEU A 106 4.41 0.38 -7.47
N ARG A 107 5.43 0.25 -8.33
CA ARG A 107 5.96 1.36 -9.14
C ARG A 107 4.86 1.95 -10.03
N LEU A 108 4.09 1.11 -10.71
CA LEU A 108 2.98 1.54 -11.56
C LEU A 108 1.89 2.26 -10.75
N CYS A 109 1.52 1.73 -9.57
CA CYS A 109 0.54 2.36 -8.69
C CYS A 109 0.97 3.78 -8.27
N ARG A 110 2.24 3.94 -7.87
CA ARG A 110 2.79 5.24 -7.43
C ARG A 110 2.90 6.27 -8.57
N ALA A 111 3.16 5.82 -9.80
CA ALA A 111 3.33 6.69 -10.96
C ALA A 111 2.00 7.13 -11.60
N MET A 112 0.94 6.36 -11.40
CA MET A 112 -0.38 6.62 -11.99
C MET A 112 -0.96 7.95 -11.48
N PRO A 113 -1.58 8.79 -12.33
CA PRO A 113 -2.37 9.96 -11.91
C PRO A 113 -3.62 9.59 -11.10
N ALA A 114 -4.07 10.50 -10.22
CA ALA A 114 -5.19 10.24 -9.32
C ALA A 114 -6.53 9.96 -10.04
N HIS A 115 -6.73 10.57 -11.20
CA HIS A 115 -7.97 10.48 -11.97
C HIS A 115 -7.89 9.42 -13.08
N GLU A 116 -6.77 8.74 -13.22
CA GLU A 116 -6.58 7.72 -14.25
C GLU A 116 -7.27 6.42 -13.83
N GLN A 117 -7.92 5.77 -14.81
CA GLN A 117 -8.49 4.43 -14.63
C GLN A 117 -7.37 3.39 -14.79
N PRO A 118 -7.08 2.56 -13.78
CA PRO A 118 -6.08 1.51 -13.92
C PRO A 118 -6.47 0.49 -14.98
N ASP A 119 -5.50 0.04 -15.79
CA ASP A 119 -5.65 -1.20 -16.56
C ASP A 119 -5.53 -2.40 -15.63
N TYR A 120 -6.65 -2.76 -14.99
CA TYR A 120 -6.69 -3.88 -14.07
C TYR A 120 -6.37 -5.22 -14.73
N ALA A 121 -6.60 -5.36 -16.04
CA ALA A 121 -6.26 -6.61 -16.75
C ALA A 121 -4.74 -6.76 -16.86
N ALA A 122 -4.05 -5.70 -17.26
CA ALA A 122 -2.59 -5.66 -17.30
C ALA A 122 -1.98 -5.86 -15.90
N LEU A 123 -2.50 -5.19 -14.88
CA LEU A 123 -1.99 -5.33 -13.49
C LEU A 123 -2.18 -6.75 -12.94
N ARG A 124 -3.31 -7.41 -13.23
CA ARG A 124 -3.51 -8.81 -12.87
C ARG A 124 -2.57 -9.74 -13.63
N ALA A 125 -2.38 -9.52 -14.92
CA ALA A 125 -1.45 -10.31 -15.73
C ALA A 125 -0.01 -10.15 -15.23
N LEU A 126 0.39 -8.93 -14.85
CA LEU A 126 1.69 -8.65 -14.25
C LEU A 126 1.93 -9.50 -12.99
N LEU A 127 1.00 -9.47 -12.02
CA LEU A 127 1.13 -10.25 -10.79
C LEU A 127 1.02 -11.77 -11.03
N ALA A 128 0.26 -12.19 -12.04
CA ALA A 128 0.10 -13.59 -12.40
C ALA A 128 1.35 -14.17 -13.10
N SER A 129 2.13 -13.34 -13.80
CA SER A 129 3.30 -13.77 -14.57
C SER A 129 4.33 -14.52 -13.71
N ASP A 130 4.42 -14.19 -12.41
CA ASP A 130 5.30 -14.83 -11.45
C ASP A 130 4.59 -15.77 -10.46
N ALA A 131 3.28 -16.00 -10.59
CA ALA A 131 2.48 -16.69 -9.57
C ALA A 131 2.92 -18.14 -9.29
N HIS A 132 3.65 -18.75 -10.23
CA HIS A 132 4.12 -20.13 -10.12
C HIS A 132 5.47 -20.22 -9.40
N ARG A 133 6.12 -19.07 -9.14
CA ARG A 133 7.39 -19.01 -8.44
C ARG A 133 7.16 -19.16 -6.93
N PRO A 134 7.76 -20.17 -6.27
CA PRO A 134 7.59 -20.32 -4.83
C PRO A 134 8.16 -19.11 -4.10
N LEU A 135 7.32 -18.49 -3.26
CA LEU A 135 7.75 -17.41 -2.38
C LEU A 135 8.69 -17.99 -1.32
N ARG A 136 9.96 -17.57 -1.32
CA ARG A 136 10.90 -17.97 -0.28
C ARG A 136 10.47 -17.31 1.04
N LYS A 137 9.83 -18.08 1.93
CA LYS A 137 9.57 -17.60 3.29
C LYS A 137 10.91 -17.42 4.00
N LYS A 138 11.22 -16.21 4.49
CA LYS A 138 12.19 -16.08 5.59
C LYS A 138 11.59 -16.86 6.77
N GLY A 139 12.30 -17.86 7.27
CA GLY A 139 11.84 -18.71 8.36
C GLY A 139 11.37 -17.84 9.54
N ARG A 140 10.08 -17.97 9.89
CA ARG A 140 9.56 -17.43 11.14
C ARG A 140 9.69 -18.54 12.17
N ARG A 141 10.53 -18.35 13.18
CA ARG A 141 10.34 -19.03 14.46
C ARG A 141 9.06 -18.45 15.05
N HIS A 142 8.00 -19.26 15.09
CA HIS A 142 6.83 -18.97 15.91
C HIS A 142 7.20 -19.43 17.31
N ASP A 143 7.71 -18.53 18.14
CA ASP A 143 7.67 -18.74 19.59
C ASP A 143 6.28 -18.27 20.03
N SER A 144 5.34 -19.19 20.00
CA SER A 144 4.05 -19.05 20.68
C SER A 144 3.81 -20.28 21.55
N GLU A 145 4.69 -20.46 22.53
CA GLU A 145 4.41 -21.19 23.77
C GLU A 145 4.98 -20.35 24.92
N ARG A 146 4.10 -19.57 25.57
CA ARG A 146 4.17 -19.14 26.96
C ARG A 146 2.84 -18.54 27.37
#